data_AF-A0A959ZH52-F1
#
_entry.id   AF-A0A959ZH52-F1
#
_cell.length_a   1.000
_cell.length_b   1.000
_cell.length_c   1.000
_cell.angle_alpha   90.00
_cell.angle_beta   90.00
_cell.angle_gamma   90.00
#
_symmetry.space_group_name_H-M   'P 1'
#
loop_
_entity.id
_entity.type
_entity.pdbx_description
1 polymer ?
#
loop_
_entity_poly.entity_id
_entity_poly.type
_entity_poly.pdbx_seq_one_letter_code
_entity_poly.pdbx_strand_id
1 'polypeptide(L)'
;AAVPKRTGKLVAPVWRRLLGADALEHTEEEMADDEHSLEPEVDVHAFVPADLRAIPPRSGFVDTKVNGEELVANVWGWGMRSMESTATPDSIPLRWRNFAFRSYIAFQKVDNNVLEPHLPAELFYNLLLSARKPA
;
A
#
# COMPACT_ATOMS: atom_id res chain seq x y z
N ALA A 1 3.42 -2.44 -8.09
CA ALA A 1 2.97 -1.04 -7.88
C ALA A 1 3.12 -0.10 -9.09
N ALA A 2 3.97 -0.37 -10.10
CA ALA A 2 4.28 0.61 -11.16
C ALA A 2 3.06 1.10 -11.99
N VAL A 3 2.11 0.21 -12.29
CA VAL A 3 0.93 0.54 -13.11
C VAL A 3 -0.04 1.51 -12.42
N PRO A 4 -0.51 1.25 -11.18
CA PRO A 4 -1.37 2.21 -10.47
C PRO A 4 -0.70 3.57 -10.26
N LYS A 5 0.61 3.60 -9.98
CA LYS A 5 1.38 4.84 -9.86
C LYS A 5 1.34 5.68 -11.15
N ARG A 6 1.66 5.06 -12.29
CA ARG A 6 1.62 5.71 -13.61
C ARG A 6 0.23 6.20 -13.97
N THR A 7 -0.78 5.37 -13.71
CA THR A 7 -2.18 5.72 -14.00
C THR A 7 -2.62 6.92 -13.17
N GLY A 8 -2.29 6.95 -11.88
CA GLY A 8 -2.56 8.09 -11.01
C GLY A 8 -1.92 9.38 -11.51
N LYS A 9 -0.63 9.35 -11.83
CA LYS A 9 0.08 10.52 -12.41
C LYS A 9 -0.57 11.00 -13.72
N LEU A 10 -1.03 10.09 -14.57
CA LEU A 10 -1.64 10.41 -15.87
C LEU A 10 -2.99 11.14 -15.74
N VAL A 11 -3.84 10.73 -14.79
CA VAL A 11 -5.16 11.35 -14.60
C VAL A 11 -5.14 12.58 -13.70
N ALA A 12 -4.02 12.81 -13.00
CA ALA A 12 -3.88 13.85 -11.99
C ALA A 12 -4.25 15.27 -12.47
N PRO A 13 -3.90 15.74 -13.68
CA PRO A 13 -4.26 17.10 -14.12
C PRO A 13 -5.78 17.32 -14.21
N VAL A 14 -6.51 16.32 -14.72
CA VAL A 14 -7.98 16.37 -14.82
C VAL A 14 -8.60 16.31 -13.43
N TRP A 15 -8.09 15.41 -12.60
CA TRP A 15 -8.53 15.26 -11.21
C TRP A 15 -8.38 16.55 -10.41
N ARG A 16 -7.20 17.20 -10.46
CA ARG A 16 -6.94 18.48 -9.78
C ARG A 16 -7.93 19.55 -10.23
N ARG A 17 -8.16 19.68 -11.54
CA ARG A 17 -9.12 20.64 -12.11
C ARG A 17 -10.55 20.40 -11.62
N LEU A 18 -10.98 19.14 -11.50
CA LEU A 18 -12.32 18.80 -11.01
C LEU A 18 -12.49 19.10 -9.51
N LEU A 19 -11.43 18.99 -8.73
CA LEU A 19 -11.48 19.25 -7.28
C LEU A 19 -11.15 20.69 -6.90
N GLY A 20 -10.55 21.47 -7.81
CA GLY A 20 -9.99 22.78 -7.50
C GLY A 20 -8.73 22.68 -6.63
N ALA A 21 -7.96 21.60 -6.77
CA ALA A 21 -6.70 21.42 -6.05
C ALA A 21 -5.54 22.05 -6.84
N ASP A 22 -4.67 22.76 -6.13
CA ASP A 22 -3.51 23.43 -6.72
C ASP A 22 -2.42 22.40 -7.05
N ALA A 23 -1.67 22.64 -8.12
CA ALA A 23 -0.52 21.80 -8.46
C ALA A 23 0.60 22.04 -7.45
N LEU A 24 1.29 20.96 -7.05
CA LEU A 24 2.45 21.06 -6.17
C LEU A 24 3.61 21.73 -6.94
N GLU A 25 4.22 22.77 -6.37
CA GLU A 25 5.26 23.57 -7.03
C GLU A 25 6.59 22.83 -7.15
N HIS A 26 6.91 21.93 -6.21
CA HIS A 26 8.11 21.11 -6.21
C HIS A 26 7.68 19.64 -6.20
N THR A 27 8.20 18.84 -7.12
CA THR A 27 7.81 17.43 -7.19
C THR A 27 8.42 16.70 -5.99
N GLU A 28 7.73 15.71 -5.41
CA GLU A 28 8.33 14.84 -4.37
C GLU A 28 9.68 14.26 -4.84
N GLU A 29 9.86 14.02 -6.14
CA GLU A 29 11.12 13.58 -6.75
C GLU A 29 12.26 14.62 -6.62
N GLU A 30 11.96 15.91 -6.62
CA GLU A 30 12.96 16.99 -6.42
C GLU A 30 13.34 17.16 -4.94
N MET A 31 12.44 16.74 -4.03
CA MET A 31 12.73 16.68 -2.58
C MET A 31 13.44 15.38 -2.17
N ALA A 32 13.30 14.31 -2.96
CA ALA A 32 13.86 12.99 -2.69
C ALA A 32 15.36 12.86 -3.01
N ASP A 33 15.97 13.83 -3.69
CA ASP A 33 17.41 13.83 -4.00
C ASP A 33 18.28 13.82 -2.72
N ASP A 34 17.78 14.39 -1.60
CA ASP A 34 18.42 14.30 -0.29
C ASP A 34 18.16 12.94 0.42
N GLU A 35 17.04 12.26 0.13
CA GLU A 35 16.62 11.00 0.78
C GLU A 35 17.39 9.77 0.28
N HIS A 36 17.85 9.76 -0.98
CA HIS A 36 18.63 8.64 -1.54
C HIS A 36 19.96 8.40 -0.80
N SER A 37 20.46 9.38 -0.06
CA SER A 37 21.65 9.23 0.77
C SER A 37 21.48 8.21 1.90
N LEU A 38 20.23 7.92 2.32
CA LEU A 38 19.88 6.98 3.39
C LEU A 38 19.49 5.58 2.89
N GLU A 39 19.38 5.40 1.56
CA GLU A 39 19.00 4.12 0.96
C GLU A 39 19.97 2.97 1.32
N PRO A 40 21.30 3.17 1.36
CA PRO A 40 22.25 2.13 1.79
C PRO A 40 22.11 1.69 3.26
N GLU A 41 21.55 2.56 4.12
CA GLU A 41 21.36 2.29 5.55
C GLU A 41 20.09 1.47 5.82
N VAL A 42 19.19 1.34 4.83
CA VAL A 42 17.92 0.63 4.97
C VAL A 42 17.99 -0.72 4.25
N ASP A 43 18.02 -1.80 5.04
CA ASP A 43 17.93 -3.15 4.50
C ASP A 43 16.45 -3.55 4.27
N VAL A 44 16.00 -3.45 3.02
CA VAL A 44 14.65 -3.88 2.61
C VAL A 44 14.67 -5.32 2.12
N HIS A 45 14.08 -6.22 2.91
CA HIS A 45 13.88 -7.61 2.52
C HIS A 45 12.43 -7.88 2.10
N ALA A 46 12.26 -8.47 0.91
CA ALA A 46 11.00 -9.07 0.49
C ALA A 46 10.99 -10.56 0.87
N PHE A 47 9.94 -11.00 1.55
CA PHE A 47 9.80 -12.39 1.96
C PHE A 47 8.90 -13.17 1.01
N VAL A 48 9.27 -14.42 0.71
CA VAL A 48 8.39 -15.37 0.02
C VAL A 48 7.49 -16.03 1.07
N PRO A 49 6.17 -16.18 0.85
CA PRO A 49 5.26 -16.75 1.84
C PRO A 49 5.66 -18.15 2.31
N ALA A 50 6.24 -18.97 1.44
CA ALA A 50 6.72 -20.31 1.80
C ALA A 50 7.81 -20.26 2.88
N ASP A 51 8.73 -19.29 2.79
CA ASP A 51 9.80 -19.10 3.77
C ASP A 51 9.22 -18.63 5.10
N LEU A 52 8.25 -17.71 5.07
CA LEU A 52 7.56 -17.23 6.28
C LEU A 52 6.81 -18.36 7.00
N ARG A 53 6.16 -19.27 6.27
CA ARG A 53 5.46 -20.42 6.88
C ARG A 53 6.43 -21.38 7.58
N ALA A 54 7.68 -21.46 7.13
CA ALA A 54 8.68 -22.37 7.68
C ALA A 54 9.37 -21.84 8.95
N ILE A 55 9.40 -20.51 9.16
CA ILE A 55 10.16 -19.89 10.26
C ILE A 55 9.60 -20.26 11.64
N PRO A 56 8.30 -20.07 11.97
CA PRO A 56 7.83 -20.29 13.34
C PRO A 56 7.96 -21.74 13.82
N PRO A 57 7.65 -22.78 13.02
CA PRO A 57 7.84 -24.17 13.44
C PRO A 57 9.30 -24.50 13.76
N ARG A 58 10.26 -23.97 12.98
CA ARG A 58 11.70 -24.14 13.24
C ARG A 58 12.13 -23.48 14.55
N SER A 59 11.43 -22.42 14.96
CA SER A 59 11.65 -21.72 16.22
C SER A 59 10.81 -22.26 17.38
N GLY A 60 10.12 -23.41 17.20
CA GLY A 60 9.34 -24.06 18.24
C GLY A 60 7.94 -23.50 18.46
N PHE A 61 7.42 -22.65 17.57
CA PHE A 61 6.02 -22.21 17.61
C PHE A 61 5.09 -23.21 16.91
N VAL A 62 3.81 -23.19 17.28
CA VAL A 62 2.73 -24.01 16.70
C VAL A 62 1.65 -23.12 16.09
N ASP A 63 0.64 -23.73 15.45
CA ASP A 63 -0.51 -23.02 14.84
C ASP A 63 -0.11 -21.88 13.88
N THR A 64 0.90 -22.10 13.04
CA THR A 64 1.40 -21.09 12.10
C THR A 64 0.38 -20.79 11.00
N LYS A 65 0.08 -19.51 10.78
CA LYS A 65 -0.74 -19.00 9.68
C LYS A 65 -0.03 -17.85 8.99
N VAL A 66 -0.09 -17.85 7.66
CA VAL A 66 0.36 -16.75 6.81
C VAL A 66 -0.80 -16.32 5.94
N ASN A 67 -1.32 -15.13 6.22
CA ASN A 67 -2.45 -14.53 5.53
C ASN A 67 -1.97 -13.37 4.66
N GLY A 68 -2.70 -13.10 3.58
CA GLY A 68 -2.43 -11.97 2.69
C GLY A 68 -3.30 -10.76 3.02
N GLU A 69 -2.76 -9.55 2.95
CA GLU A 69 -3.51 -8.31 3.12
C GLU A 69 -3.28 -7.32 1.96
N GLU A 70 -4.32 -6.52 1.68
CA GLU A 70 -4.29 -5.38 0.76
C GLU A 70 -3.92 -5.76 -0.69
N LEU A 71 -4.77 -6.54 -1.35
CA LEU A 71 -4.64 -6.80 -2.79
C LEU A 71 -5.18 -5.62 -3.60
N VAL A 72 -6.49 -5.42 -3.61
CA VAL A 72 -7.14 -4.35 -4.38
C VAL A 72 -7.02 -3.03 -3.64
N ALA A 73 -7.07 -3.02 -2.31
CA ALA A 73 -6.91 -1.83 -1.49
C ALA A 73 -5.57 -1.14 -1.77
N ASN A 74 -4.49 -1.92 -1.89
CA ASN A 74 -3.17 -1.39 -2.20
C ASN A 74 -3.09 -0.79 -3.62
N VAL A 75 -3.65 -1.48 -4.62
CA VAL A 75 -3.70 -0.95 -6.01
C VAL A 75 -4.45 0.39 -6.04
N TRP A 76 -5.60 0.45 -5.37
CA TRP A 76 -6.41 1.67 -5.27
C TRP A 76 -5.69 2.78 -4.49
N GLY A 77 -5.11 2.44 -3.34
CA GLY A 77 -4.38 3.36 -2.47
C GLY A 77 -3.18 3.99 -3.17
N TRP A 78 -2.35 3.20 -3.85
CA TRP A 78 -1.25 3.74 -4.66
C TRP A 78 -1.74 4.65 -5.78
N GLY A 79 -2.84 4.30 -6.43
CA GLY A 79 -3.44 5.14 -7.47
C GLY A 79 -3.85 6.51 -6.92
N MET A 80 -4.56 6.53 -5.79
CA MET A 80 -4.98 7.79 -5.14
C MET A 80 -3.81 8.60 -4.63
N ARG A 81 -2.88 7.98 -3.89
CA ARG A 81 -1.69 8.69 -3.38
C ARG A 81 -0.84 9.27 -4.50
N SER A 82 -0.72 8.58 -5.64
CA SER A 82 0.02 9.10 -6.80
C SER A 82 -0.70 10.24 -7.52
N MET A 83 -2.02 10.38 -7.38
CA MET A 83 -2.73 11.58 -7.80
C MET A 83 -2.53 12.71 -6.79
N GLU A 84 -2.73 12.41 -5.51
CA GLU A 84 -2.63 13.37 -4.41
C GLU A 84 -1.24 13.97 -4.29
N SER A 85 -0.17 13.20 -4.55
CA SER A 85 1.21 13.67 -4.51
C SER A 85 1.56 14.74 -5.55
N THR A 86 0.66 15.01 -6.50
CA THR A 86 0.84 16.06 -7.51
C THR A 86 0.18 17.38 -7.14
N ALA A 87 -0.47 17.45 -5.97
CA ALA A 87 -1.22 18.60 -5.52
C ALA A 87 -0.71 19.11 -4.16
N THR A 88 -0.86 20.41 -3.92
CA THR A 88 -0.57 21.02 -2.62
C THR A 88 -1.52 20.40 -1.57
N PRO A 89 -1.01 19.73 -0.51
CA PRO A 89 -1.86 18.94 0.40
C PRO A 89 -3.03 19.71 1.02
N ASP A 90 -2.82 20.98 1.36
CA ASP A 90 -3.85 21.83 1.99
C ASP A 90 -4.94 22.28 1.01
N SER A 91 -4.67 22.24 -0.30
CA SER A 91 -5.66 22.54 -1.34
C SER A 91 -6.63 21.38 -1.59
N ILE A 92 -6.32 20.16 -1.12
CA ILE A 92 -7.14 18.97 -1.37
C ILE A 92 -8.37 19.01 -0.46
N PRO A 93 -9.61 19.04 -1.01
CA PRO A 93 -10.82 19.17 -0.21
C PRO A 93 -11.00 18.02 0.79
N LEU A 94 -11.46 18.31 2.01
CA LEU A 94 -11.72 17.30 3.04
C LEU A 94 -12.70 16.21 2.59
N ARG A 95 -13.69 16.57 1.76
CA ARG A 95 -14.63 15.60 1.14
C ARG A 95 -13.91 14.53 0.32
N TRP A 96 -12.85 14.91 -0.41
CA TRP A 96 -12.04 13.99 -1.19
C TRP A 96 -11.21 13.10 -0.26
N ARG A 97 -10.53 13.69 0.72
CA ARG A 97 -9.73 12.94 1.71
C ARG A 97 -10.56 11.88 2.43
N ASN A 98 -11.79 12.24 2.83
CA ASN A 98 -12.74 11.29 3.42
C ASN A 98 -13.19 10.20 2.44
N PHE A 99 -13.44 10.55 1.17
CA PHE A 99 -13.75 9.58 0.13
C PHE A 99 -12.60 8.60 -0.11
N ALA A 100 -11.37 9.11 -0.25
CA ALA A 100 -10.17 8.33 -0.43
C ALA A 100 -9.97 7.35 0.74
N PHE A 101 -10.06 7.85 1.98
CA PHE A 101 -9.99 7.02 3.17
C PHE A 101 -11.09 5.94 3.21
N ARG A 102 -12.36 6.31 3.01
CA ARG A 102 -13.48 5.36 3.12
C ARG A 102 -13.46 4.31 2.00
N SER A 103 -13.09 4.70 0.78
CA SER A 103 -12.95 3.76 -0.34
C SER A 103 -11.82 2.78 -0.10
N TYR A 104 -10.68 3.23 0.45
CA TYR A 104 -9.60 2.34 0.88
C TYR A 104 -10.09 1.29 1.90
N ILE A 105 -10.76 1.72 2.96
CA ILE A 105 -11.31 0.81 3.97
C ILE A 105 -12.35 -0.16 3.37
N ALA A 106 -13.15 0.30 2.40
CA ALA A 106 -14.10 -0.57 1.71
C ALA A 106 -13.38 -1.65 0.89
N PHE A 107 -12.34 -1.30 0.14
CA PHE A 107 -11.54 -2.29 -0.60
C PHE A 107 -10.77 -3.23 0.32
N GLN A 108 -10.26 -2.74 1.45
CA GLN A 108 -9.61 -3.59 2.44
C GLN A 108 -10.59 -4.63 3.02
N LYS A 109 -11.86 -4.26 3.22
CA LYS A 109 -12.90 -5.23 3.61
C LYS A 109 -13.18 -6.26 2.52
N VAL A 110 -13.14 -5.87 1.24
CA VAL A 110 -13.28 -6.82 0.13
C VAL A 110 -12.08 -7.77 0.11
N ASP A 111 -10.87 -7.24 0.25
CA ASP A 111 -9.65 -8.03 0.31
C ASP A 111 -9.77 -9.08 1.43
N ASN A 112 -10.11 -8.68 2.65
CA ASN A 112 -10.09 -9.58 3.81
C ASN A 112 -11.27 -10.57 3.84
N ASN A 113 -12.46 -10.16 3.41
CA ASN A 113 -13.67 -11.00 3.58
C ASN A 113 -14.04 -11.79 2.33
N VAL A 114 -13.53 -11.40 1.16
CA VAL A 114 -13.93 -12.01 -0.13
C VAL A 114 -12.72 -12.62 -0.84
N LEU A 115 -11.58 -11.95 -0.85
CA LEU A 115 -10.45 -12.37 -1.68
C LEU A 115 -9.47 -13.26 -0.92
N GLU A 116 -9.06 -12.86 0.29
CA GLU A 116 -8.08 -13.58 1.12
C GLU A 116 -8.46 -15.05 1.35
N PRO A 117 -9.73 -15.41 1.65
CA PRO A 117 -10.10 -16.80 1.87
C PRO A 117 -10.03 -17.69 0.62
N HIS A 118 -9.89 -17.09 -0.57
CA HIS A 118 -10.01 -17.78 -1.86
C HIS A 118 -8.78 -17.65 -2.73
N LEU A 119 -7.84 -16.79 -2.38
CA LEU A 119 -6.65 -16.51 -3.17
C LEU A 119 -5.38 -16.85 -2.39
N PRO A 120 -4.30 -17.27 -3.08
CA PRO A 120 -3.01 -17.47 -2.44
C PRO A 120 -2.49 -16.16 -1.81
N ALA A 121 -1.93 -16.24 -0.61
CA ALA A 121 -1.39 -15.09 0.12
C ALA A 121 -0.27 -14.36 -0.67
N GLU A 122 0.42 -15.09 -1.56
CA GLU A 122 1.47 -14.61 -2.46
C GLU A 122 1.00 -13.47 -3.39
N LEU A 123 -0.31 -13.37 -3.64
CA LEU A 123 -0.85 -12.32 -4.51
C LEU A 123 -1.00 -10.98 -3.79
N PHE A 124 -1.11 -11.01 -2.46
CA PHE A 124 -1.37 -9.85 -1.64
C PHE A 124 -0.09 -9.03 -1.43
N TYR A 125 -0.27 -7.75 -1.11
CA TYR A 125 0.86 -6.84 -0.96
C TYR A 125 1.61 -7.07 0.36
N ASN A 126 0.85 -7.24 1.44
CA ASN A 126 1.38 -7.50 2.77
C ASN A 126 1.09 -8.95 3.17
N LEU A 127 1.96 -9.50 4.01
CA LEU A 127 1.81 -10.83 4.58
C LEU A 127 1.77 -10.72 6.10
N LEU A 128 0.74 -11.31 6.71
CA LEU A 128 0.60 -11.40 8.15
C LEU A 128 0.95 -12.80 8.60
N LEU A 129 2.03 -12.89 9.38
CA LEU A 129 2.45 -14.12 10.04
C LEU A 129 1.91 -14.14 11.47
N SER A 130 1.21 -15.22 11.83
CA SER A 130 0.82 -15.48 13.22
C SER A 130 1.16 -16.91 13.62
N ALA A 131 1.57 -17.09 14.88
CA ALA A 131 1.89 -18.39 15.46
C ALA A 131 1.71 -18.33 16.99
N ARG A 132 1.59 -19.49 17.64
CA ARG A 132 1.38 -19.63 19.08
C ARG A 132 2.57 -20.30 19.75
N LYS A 133 2.91 -19.87 20.96
CA LYS A 133 3.86 -20.60 21.82
C LYS A 133 3.24 -21.93 22.27
N PRO A 134 3.98 -23.06 22.28
CA PRO A 134 3.51 -24.31 22.87
C PRO A 134 3.14 -24.14 24.35
N ALA A 135 2.21 -24.96 24.84
CA ALA A 135 1.79 -24.99 26.24
C ALA A 135 2.92 -25.43 27.18
#